data_AF-A0A940FE90-F1
#
_entry.id   AF-A0A940FE90-F1
#
_cell.length_a   1.000
_cell.length_b   1.000
_cell.length_c   1.000
_cell.angle_alpha   90.00
_cell.angle_beta   90.00
_cell.angle_gamma   90.00
#
_symmetry.space_group_name_H-M   'P 1'
#
loop_
_entity.id
_entity.type
_entity.pdbx_description
1 polymer ?
#
loop_
_entity_poly.entity_id
_entity_poly.type
_entity_poly.pdbx_seq_one_letter_code
_entity_poly.pdbx_strand_id
1 'polypeptide(L)'
;MEGFNLFGGDPNEFQKRLAELAEQMQGQQNLAWADNAISLAVQMTVAAVNRINVQGTADQQAEQIRSVIARVFPESVTLVREARQGLQ
;
A
#
# COMPACT_ATOMS: atom_id res chain seq x y z
N MET A 1 19.13 -45.13 -4.13
CA MET A 1 19.88 -43.93 -4.51
C MET A 1 18.91 -42.95 -5.16
N GLU A 2 18.18 -42.12 -4.39
CA GLU A 2 17.30 -41.07 -4.98
C GLU A 2 16.71 -40.08 -3.95
N GLY A 3 17.29 -39.96 -2.75
CA GLY A 3 16.75 -39.10 -1.67
C GLY A 3 17.68 -38.00 -1.17
N PHE A 4 18.91 -37.92 -1.70
CA PHE A 4 19.97 -37.03 -1.20
C PHE A 4 20.50 -36.06 -2.25
N ASN A 5 19.77 -35.89 -3.37
CA ASN A 5 20.15 -34.96 -4.45
C ASN A 5 19.37 -33.63 -4.41
N LEU A 6 18.61 -33.36 -3.34
CA LEU A 6 17.92 -32.07 -3.15
C LEU A 6 18.82 -30.98 -2.52
N PHE A 7 19.96 -31.39 -1.97
CA PHE A 7 20.93 -30.52 -1.27
C PHE A 7 22.35 -30.61 -1.84
N GLY A 8 22.52 -31.25 -3.00
CA GLY A 8 23.83 -31.53 -3.62
C GLY A 8 24.26 -30.59 -4.75
N GLY A 9 23.54 -29.49 -5.01
CA GLY A 9 23.92 -28.49 -6.01
C GLY A 9 24.90 -27.47 -5.43
N ASP A 10 25.91 -27.09 -6.21
CA ASP A 10 27.01 -26.20 -5.83
C ASP A 10 26.58 -25.02 -4.93
N PRO A 11 27.39 -24.64 -3.91
CA PRO A 11 27.09 -23.52 -3.01
C PRO A 11 26.69 -22.22 -3.72
N ASN A 12 27.20 -22.00 -4.93
CA ASN A 12 26.86 -20.85 -5.77
C ASN A 12 25.41 -20.90 -6.31
N GLU A 13 24.87 -22.06 -6.67
CA GLU A 13 23.48 -22.18 -7.13
C GLU A 13 22.50 -21.96 -5.98
N PHE A 14 22.83 -22.46 -4.78
CA PHE A 14 22.04 -22.19 -3.58
C PHE A 14 22.05 -20.69 -3.23
N GLN A 15 23.23 -20.05 -3.25
CA GLN A 15 23.34 -18.61 -3.05
C GLN A 15 22.56 -17.82 -4.10
N LYS A 16 22.61 -18.23 -5.37
CA LYS A 16 21.86 -17.60 -6.46
C LYS A 16 20.34 -17.71 -6.25
N ARG A 17 19.84 -18.89 -5.90
CA ARG A 17 18.40 -19.08 -5.57
C ARG A 17 17.97 -18.29 -4.34
N LEU A 18 18.82 -18.20 -3.31
CA LEU A 18 18.55 -17.36 -2.14
C LEU A 18 18.53 -15.87 -2.49
N ALA A 19 19.43 -15.41 -3.37
CA ALA A 19 19.44 -14.03 -3.85
C ALA A 19 18.17 -13.71 -4.67
N GLU A 20 17.77 -14.59 -5.60
CA GLU A 20 16.53 -14.46 -6.38
C GLU A 20 15.29 -14.48 -5.47
N LEU A 21 15.27 -15.35 -4.45
CA LEU A 21 14.22 -15.38 -3.43
C LEU A 21 14.18 -14.08 -2.61
N ALA A 22 15.33 -13.56 -2.21
CA ALA A 22 15.44 -12.32 -1.45
C ALA A 22 14.95 -11.11 -2.27
N GLU A 23 15.27 -11.05 -3.55
CA GLU A 23 14.79 -10.02 -4.47
C GLU A 23 13.27 -10.10 -4.67
N GLN A 24 12.73 -11.31 -4.87
CA GLN A 24 11.29 -11.52 -4.98
C GLN A 24 10.55 -11.14 -3.69
N MET A 25 11.11 -11.48 -2.53
CA MET A 25 10.58 -11.13 -1.21
C MET A 25 10.62 -9.62 -0.95
N GLN A 26 11.67 -8.92 -1.38
CA GLN A 26 11.72 -7.45 -1.32
C GLN A 26 10.69 -6.81 -2.24
N GLY A 27 10.52 -7.33 -3.47
CA GLY A 27 9.50 -6.85 -4.41
C GLY A 27 8.07 -6.99 -3.88
N GLN A 28 7.74 -8.14 -3.28
CA GLN A 28 6.43 -8.38 -2.66
C GLN A 28 6.17 -7.46 -1.47
N GLN A 29 7.18 -7.20 -0.63
CA GLN A 29 7.06 -6.25 0.48
C GLN A 29 6.78 -4.84 -0.05
N ASN A 30 7.48 -4.38 -1.08
CA ASN A 30 7.21 -3.06 -1.63
C ASN A 30 5.77 -2.88 -2.16
N LEU A 31 5.17 -3.93 -2.75
CA LEU A 31 3.79 -3.93 -3.25
C LEU A 31 2.76 -3.95 -2.10
N ALA A 32 2.88 -4.89 -1.17
CA ALA A 32 1.93 -5.03 -0.06
C ALA A 32 1.86 -3.76 0.82
N TRP A 33 2.96 -3.02 0.90
CA TRP A 33 3.01 -1.78 1.68
C TRP A 33 2.37 -0.61 0.94
N ALA A 34 2.48 -0.55 -0.39
CA ALA A 34 1.79 0.46 -1.20
C ALA A 34 0.26 0.34 -1.06
N ASP A 35 -0.26 -0.89 -1.03
CA ASP A 35 -1.69 -1.14 -0.85
C ASP A 35 -2.16 -0.71 0.56
N ASN A 36 -1.38 -0.99 1.60
CA ASN A 36 -1.68 -0.56 2.97
C ASN A 36 -1.67 0.98 3.12
N ALA A 37 -0.72 1.64 2.46
CA ALA A 37 -0.60 3.09 2.43
C ALA A 37 -1.81 3.77 1.76
N ILE A 38 -2.23 3.26 0.60
CA ILE A 38 -3.41 3.76 -0.11
C ILE A 38 -4.67 3.51 0.74
N SER A 39 -4.80 2.33 1.33
CA SER A 39 -5.91 1.99 2.24
C SER A 39 -6.00 2.98 3.40
N LEU A 40 -4.87 3.34 4.02
CA LEU A 40 -4.84 4.33 5.09
C LEU A 40 -5.34 5.71 4.62
N ALA A 41 -4.89 6.18 3.45
CA ALA A 41 -5.34 7.46 2.89
C ALA A 41 -6.86 7.46 2.59
N VAL A 42 -7.41 6.34 2.11
CA VAL A 42 -8.85 6.16 1.92
C VAL A 42 -9.59 6.21 3.25
N GLN A 43 -9.10 5.49 4.27
CA GLN A 43 -9.72 5.48 5.61
C GLN A 43 -9.75 6.88 6.24
N MET A 44 -8.68 7.65 6.11
CA MET A 44 -8.62 9.04 6.56
C MET A 44 -9.67 9.92 5.86
N THR A 45 -9.81 9.74 4.54
CA THR A 45 -10.81 10.49 3.74
C THR A 45 -12.24 10.12 4.16
N VAL A 46 -12.54 8.84 4.36
CA VAL A 46 -13.86 8.39 4.84
C VAL A 46 -14.16 8.93 6.23
N ALA A 47 -13.18 8.92 7.15
CA ALA A 47 -13.33 9.48 8.48
C ALA A 47 -13.63 10.99 8.44
N ALA A 48 -13.03 11.74 7.50
CA ALA A 48 -13.30 13.16 7.31
C ALA A 48 -14.72 13.40 6.77
N VAL A 49 -15.16 12.62 5.78
CA VAL A 49 -16.53 12.68 5.24
C VAL A 49 -17.57 12.38 6.32
N ASN A 50 -17.31 11.41 7.20
CA ASN A 50 -18.23 11.07 8.28
C ASN A 50 -18.38 12.15 9.37
N ARG A 51 -17.51 13.18 9.37
CA ARG A 51 -17.58 14.29 10.34
C ARG A 51 -18.33 15.51 9.83
N ILE A 52 -18.62 15.59 8.54
CA ILE A 52 -19.33 16.74 7.97
C ILE A 52 -20.83 16.54 8.04
N ASN A 53 -21.55 17.63 8.33
CA ASN A 53 -23.00 17.64 8.29
C ASN A 53 -23.45 18.11 6.90
N VAL A 54 -23.98 17.20 6.08
CA VAL A 54 -24.49 17.51 4.75
C VAL A 54 -25.98 17.84 4.80
N GLN A 55 -26.41 18.83 4.00
CA GLN A 55 -27.80 19.28 3.96
C GLN A 55 -28.28 19.45 2.52
N GLY A 56 -29.59 19.46 2.33
CA GLY A 56 -30.22 19.66 1.01
C GLY A 56 -30.65 18.36 0.33
N THR A 57 -30.85 18.43 -0.99
CA THR A 57 -31.26 17.27 -1.81
C THR A 57 -30.14 16.25 -1.96
N ALA A 58 -30.47 15.05 -2.43
CA ALA A 58 -29.47 14.00 -2.65
C ALA A 58 -28.32 14.46 -3.57
N ASP A 59 -28.62 15.18 -4.65
CA ASP A 59 -27.60 15.72 -5.56
C ASP A 59 -26.70 16.77 -4.89
N GLN A 60 -27.28 17.63 -4.05
CA GLN A 60 -26.53 18.64 -3.29
C GLN A 60 -25.63 18.00 -2.24
N GLN A 61 -26.10 16.95 -1.57
CA GLN A 61 -25.31 16.19 -0.61
C GLN A 61 -24.16 15.45 -1.30
N ALA A 62 -24.42 14.85 -2.47
CA ALA A 62 -23.39 14.19 -3.27
C ALA A 62 -22.28 15.17 -3.67
N GLU A 63 -22.64 16.40 -4.08
CA GLU A 63 -21.65 17.42 -4.45
C GLU A 63 -20.82 17.88 -3.24
N GLN A 64 -21.45 18.05 -2.08
CA GLN A 64 -20.76 18.37 -0.83
C GLN A 64 -19.74 17.27 -0.46
N ILE A 65 -20.14 16.00 -0.52
CA ILE A 65 -19.24 14.86 -0.25
C ILE A 65 -18.10 14.84 -1.27
N ARG A 66 -18.40 15.04 -2.56
CA ARG A 66 -17.41 15.05 -3.64
C ARG A 66 -16.36 16.15 -3.43
N SER A 67 -16.79 17.33 -2.97
CA SER A 67 -15.90 18.46 -2.65
C SER A 67 -14.93 18.14 -1.51
N VAL A 68 -15.39 17.42 -0.48
CA VAL A 68 -14.55 17.00 0.64
C VAL A 68 -13.53 15.95 0.20
N ILE A 69 -13.98 14.94 -0.55
CA ILE A 69 -13.08 13.90 -1.09
C ILE A 69 -12.00 14.52 -1.97
N ALA A 70 -12.38 15.44 -2.87
CA ALA A 70 -11.46 16.10 -3.79
C ALA A 70 -10.35 16.89 -3.07
N ARG A 71 -10.60 17.36 -1.84
CA ARG A 71 -9.63 18.08 -1.03
C ARG A 71 -8.81 17.15 -0.12
N VAL A 72 -9.47 16.26 0.61
CA VAL A 72 -8.83 15.48 1.68
C VAL A 72 -8.04 14.29 1.14
N PHE A 73 -8.50 13.65 0.06
CA PHE A 73 -7.84 12.46 -0.46
C PHE A 73 -6.42 12.75 -1.00
N PRO A 74 -6.19 13.78 -1.84
CA PRO A 74 -4.84 14.10 -2.31
C PRO A 74 -3.88 14.48 -1.18
N GLU A 75 -4.35 15.21 -0.17
CA GLU A 75 -3.57 15.57 1.02
C GLU A 75 -3.20 14.32 1.83
N SER A 76 -4.15 13.41 2.05
CA SER A 76 -3.92 12.15 2.77
C SER A 76 -2.91 11.26 2.03
N VAL A 77 -3.00 11.17 0.70
CA VAL A 77 -2.02 10.46 -0.14
C VAL A 77 -0.63 11.09 -0.01
N THR A 78 -0.56 12.42 -0.01
CA THR A 78 0.72 13.13 0.11
C THR A 78 1.37 12.86 1.45
N LEU A 79 0.61 12.97 2.54
CA LEU A 79 1.08 12.68 3.90
C LEU A 79 1.62 11.25 4.04
N VAL A 80 0.91 10.26 3.50
CA VAL A 80 1.35 8.86 3.57
C VAL A 80 2.62 8.65 2.73
N ARG A 81 2.77 9.34 1.60
CA ARG A 81 3.99 9.29 0.77
C ARG A 81 5.19 9.95 1.48
N GLU A 82 4.99 11.07 2.15
CA GLU A 82 6.03 11.76 2.92
C GLU A 82 6.48 10.94 4.13
N ALA A 83 5.53 10.37 4.88
CA ALA A 83 5.82 9.46 6.00
C ALA A 83 6.68 8.26 5.56
N ARG A 84 6.49 7.77 4.32
CA ARG A 84 7.34 6.72 3.73
C ARG A 84 8.75 7.22 3.41
N GLN A 85 8.87 8.41 2.81
CA GLN A 85 10.18 8.96 2.44
C GLN A 85 11.05 9.23 3.67
N GLY A 86 10.45 9.60 4.81
CA GLY A 86 11.17 9.77 6.07
C GLY A 86 11.64 8.47 6.75
N LEU A 87 11.19 7.30 6.29
CA LEU A 87 11.58 5.97 6.80
C LEU A 87 12.69 5.30 5.99
N GLN A 88 13.10 5.87 4.84
CA GLN A 88 14.15 5.35 3.96
C GLN A 88 15.50 6.04 4.23
#